data_AF-A0A5P8E4I5-F1
#
_entry.id   AF-A0A5P8E4I5-F1
#
_cell.length_a   1.000
_cell.length_b   1.000
_cell.length_c   1.000
_cell.angle_alpha   90.00
_cell.angle_beta   90.00
_cell.angle_gamma   90.00
#
_symmetry.space_group_name_H-M   'P 1'
#
loop_
_entity.id
_entity.type
_entity.pdbx_description
1 polymer ?
#
loop_
_entity_poly.entity_id
_entity_poly.type
_entity_poly.pdbx_seq_one_letter_code
_entity_poly.pdbx_strand_id
1 'polypeptide(L)'
;MTKVLKSAGILAIIFFIAGPLLLLIEKSFITIEASQQALPIAIIACIYFFAAMTDICICEKLRRTDSKMLMGFHLLMNVLRLLLSALIIIVYAIFIKQNLMVFVINVSVFYLLTMAFCTAKHLNAEKEITKNKRKK
;
A
#
# COMPACT_ATOMS: atom_id res chain seq x y z
N MET A 1 -18.84 7.83 2.25
CA MET A 1 -17.66 8.67 2.52
C MET A 1 -17.00 8.35 3.86
N THR A 2 -17.75 8.21 4.95
CA THR A 2 -17.23 7.89 6.30
C THR A 2 -16.40 6.59 6.40
N LYS A 3 -16.79 5.49 5.73
CA LYS A 3 -15.99 4.24 5.70
C LYS A 3 -14.63 4.40 5.00
N VAL A 4 -14.58 5.19 3.92
CA VAL A 4 -13.35 5.46 3.15
C VAL A 4 -12.41 6.32 4.00
N LEU A 5 -12.93 7.40 4.59
CA LEU A 5 -12.15 8.30 5.45
C LEU A 5 -11.58 7.56 6.68
N LYS A 6 -12.37 6.69 7.31
CA LYS A 6 -11.88 5.86 8.43
C LYS A 6 -10.77 4.91 7.98
N SER A 7 -10.86 4.36 6.78
CA SER A 7 -9.83 3.48 6.22
C SER A 7 -8.56 4.25 5.86
N ALA A 8 -8.70 5.45 5.31
CA ALA A 8 -7.60 6.37 5.04
C ALA A 8 -6.84 6.73 6.32
N GLY A 9 -7.56 7.08 7.39
CA GLY A 9 -6.97 7.40 8.68
C GLY A 9 -6.17 6.24 9.28
N ILE A 10 -6.71 5.02 9.24
CA ILE A 10 -5.98 3.83 9.72
C ILE A 10 -4.71 3.60 8.91
N LEU A 11 -4.79 3.69 7.58
CA LEU A 11 -3.62 3.49 6.71
C LEU A 11 -2.56 4.59 6.93
N ALA A 12 -2.98 5.83 7.12
CA ALA A 12 -2.09 6.94 7.42
C ALA A 12 -1.32 6.71 8.73
N ILE A 13 -2.01 6.22 9.77
CA ILE A 13 -1.37 5.85 11.04
C ILE A 13 -0.35 4.73 10.84
N ILE A 14 -0.69 3.68 10.08
CA ILE A 14 0.24 2.58 9.78
C ILE A 14 1.50 3.12 9.10
N PHE A 15 1.36 3.99 8.12
CA PHE A 15 2.51 4.55 7.38
C PHE A 15 3.32 5.52 8.22
N PHE A 16 2.65 6.33 9.04
CA PHE A 16 3.28 7.24 9.99
C PHE A 16 4.14 6.50 11.02
N ILE A 17 3.75 5.28 11.41
CA ILE A 17 4.55 4.44 12.30
C ILE A 17 5.65 3.70 11.53
N ALA A 18 5.32 3.16 10.35
CA ALA A 18 6.25 2.35 9.55
C ALA A 18 7.47 3.16 9.06
N GLY A 19 7.27 4.41 8.61
CA GLY A 19 8.36 5.26 8.11
C GLY A 19 9.48 5.49 9.13
N PRO A 20 9.19 6.06 10.32
CA PRO A 20 10.16 6.23 11.39
C PRO A 20 10.79 4.91 11.86
N LEU A 21 10.00 3.83 11.92
CA LEU A 21 10.52 2.52 12.32
C LEU A 21 11.56 1.99 11.33
N LEU A 22 11.29 2.09 10.02
CA LEU A 22 12.25 1.73 8.97
C LEU A 22 13.53 2.55 9.09
N LEU A 23 13.39 3.87 9.24
CA LEU A 23 14.54 4.77 9.37
C LEU A 23 15.39 4.47 10.62
N LEU A 24 14.76 4.13 11.76
CA LEU A 24 15.47 3.70 12.98
C LEU A 24 16.23 2.39 12.79
N ILE A 25 15.63 1.42 12.08
CA ILE A 25 16.27 0.14 11.76
C ILE A 25 17.49 0.39 10.85
N GLU A 26 17.33 1.17 9.79
CA GLU A 26 18.42 1.50 8.86
C GLU A 26 19.59 2.18 9.56
N LYS A 27 19.30 3.16 10.43
CA LYS A 27 20.32 3.87 11.19
C LYS A 27 21.07 2.94 12.15
N SER A 28 20.36 2.01 12.79
CA SER A 28 20.94 1.09 13.78
C SER A 28 21.79 -0.02 13.15
N PHE A 29 21.42 -0.52 11.98
CA PHE A 29 22.05 -1.70 11.38
C PHE A 29 23.02 -1.39 10.23
N ILE A 30 22.84 -0.28 9.51
CA ILE A 30 23.52 -0.04 8.22
C ILE A 30 24.37 1.24 8.24
N THR A 31 24.35 2.01 9.33
CA THR A 31 25.14 3.27 9.49
C THR A 31 24.91 4.27 8.35
N ILE A 32 23.75 4.21 7.69
CA ILE A 32 23.37 5.16 6.65
C ILE A 32 22.93 6.46 7.31
N GLU A 33 23.33 7.59 6.75
CA GLU A 33 22.84 8.89 7.20
C GLU A 33 21.33 8.98 7.01
N ALA A 34 20.62 9.30 8.09
CA ALA A 34 19.17 9.46 8.10
C ALA A 34 18.67 10.45 7.03
N SER A 35 19.47 11.47 6.72
CA SER A 35 19.19 12.47 5.67
C SER A 35 19.04 11.85 4.28
N GLN A 36 19.75 10.76 3.99
CA GLN A 36 19.79 10.13 2.67
C GLN A 36 18.57 9.23 2.40
N GLN A 37 17.95 8.67 3.45
CA GLN A 37 16.81 7.74 3.31
C GLN A 37 15.46 8.33 3.70
N ALA A 38 15.43 9.40 4.51
CA ALA A 38 14.18 10.03 4.92
C ALA A 38 13.30 10.47 3.74
N LEU A 39 13.89 11.12 2.73
CA LEU A 39 13.17 11.60 1.56
C LEU A 39 12.65 10.44 0.68
N PRO A 40 13.47 9.45 0.30
CA PRO A 40 12.98 8.24 -0.39
C PRO A 40 11.82 7.54 0.33
N ILE A 41 11.93 7.34 1.65
CA ILE A 41 10.89 6.70 2.47
C ILE A 41 9.59 7.50 2.42
N ALA A 42 9.66 8.82 2.58
CA ALA A 42 8.48 9.70 2.53
C ALA A 42 7.80 9.65 1.15
N ILE A 43 8.57 9.71 0.06
CA ILE A 43 8.04 9.62 -1.31
C ILE A 43 7.35 8.27 -1.54
N ILE A 44 8.00 7.17 -1.16
CA ILE A 44 7.41 5.82 -1.28
C ILE A 44 6.09 5.74 -0.49
N ALA A 45 6.08 6.22 0.77
CA ALA A 45 4.90 6.21 1.60
C ALA A 45 3.75 6.98 0.95
N CYS A 46 4.00 8.17 0.39
CA CYS A 46 2.99 8.93 -0.34
C CYS A 46 2.45 8.17 -1.55
N ILE A 47 3.33 7.60 -2.39
CA ILE A 47 2.91 6.85 -3.59
C ILE A 47 2.00 5.69 -3.22
N TYR A 48 2.40 4.85 -2.25
CA TYR A 48 1.58 3.72 -1.83
C TYR A 48 0.28 4.15 -1.16
N PHE A 49 0.28 5.27 -0.42
CA PHE A 49 -0.92 5.79 0.21
C PHE A 49 -1.96 6.21 -0.84
N PHE A 50 -1.53 6.93 -1.88
CA PHE A 50 -2.41 7.31 -2.99
C PHE A 50 -2.92 6.10 -3.78
N ALA A 51 -2.05 5.12 -4.05
CA ALA A 51 -2.45 3.88 -4.72
C ALA A 51 -3.51 3.11 -3.91
N ALA A 52 -3.31 2.98 -2.59
CA ALA A 52 -4.27 2.35 -1.68
C ALA A 52 -5.58 3.12 -1.61
N MET A 53 -5.52 4.44 -1.60
CA MET A 53 -6.72 5.27 -1.54
C MET A 53 -7.58 5.10 -2.78
N THR A 54 -6.94 5.06 -3.94
CA THR A 54 -7.61 4.80 -5.22
C THR A 54 -8.28 3.42 -5.19
N ASP A 55 -7.58 2.38 -4.73
CA ASP A 55 -8.12 1.03 -4.56
C ASP A 55 -9.35 1.01 -3.65
N ILE A 56 -9.27 1.62 -2.46
CA ILE A 56 -10.37 1.64 -1.48
C ILE A 56 -11.59 2.40 -2.03
N CYS A 57 -11.37 3.53 -2.69
CA CYS A 57 -12.46 4.31 -3.30
C CYS A 57 -13.21 3.50 -4.36
N ILE A 58 -12.47 2.82 -5.24
CA ILE A 58 -13.07 2.00 -6.30
C ILE A 58 -13.72 0.74 -5.70
N CYS A 59 -13.10 0.09 -4.72
CA CYS A 59 -13.64 -1.04 -3.97
C CYS A 59 -15.02 -0.69 -3.37
N GLU A 60 -15.14 0.46 -2.69
CA GLU A 60 -16.40 0.90 -2.10
C GLU A 60 -17.49 1.20 -3.16
N LYS A 61 -17.09 1.67 -4.35
CA LYS A 61 -17.99 1.88 -5.48
C LYS A 61 -18.46 0.54 -6.08
N LEU A 62 -17.54 -0.39 -6.32
CA LEU A 62 -17.82 -1.73 -6.88
C LEU A 62 -18.62 -2.62 -5.93
N ARG A 63 -18.45 -2.45 -4.61
CA ARG A 63 -19.19 -3.20 -3.57
C ARG A 63 -20.71 -3.15 -3.77
N ARG A 64 -21.23 -2.13 -4.44
CA ARG A 64 -22.67 -1.94 -4.69
C ARG A 64 -23.21 -2.71 -5.90
N THR A 65 -22.35 -3.34 -6.71
CA THR A 65 -22.72 -3.87 -8.03
C THR A 65 -22.68 -5.39 -8.07
N ASP A 66 -21.50 -6.02 -7.96
CA ASP A 66 -21.35 -7.49 -8.01
C ASP A 66 -20.05 -7.97 -7.33
N SER A 67 -20.09 -9.17 -6.73
CA SER A 67 -18.95 -9.81 -6.06
C SER A 67 -17.88 -10.30 -7.03
N LYS A 68 -18.25 -10.78 -8.23
CA LYS A 68 -17.26 -11.25 -9.23
C LYS A 68 -16.39 -10.10 -9.76
N MET A 69 -17.01 -8.95 -10.02
CA MET A 69 -16.30 -7.74 -10.48
C MET A 69 -15.34 -7.22 -9.41
N LEU A 70 -15.71 -7.34 -8.13
CA LEU A 70 -14.86 -6.94 -7.00
C LEU A 70 -13.56 -7.76 -6.93
N MET A 71 -13.67 -9.08 -7.08
CA MET A 71 -12.50 -9.98 -7.05
C MET A 71 -11.55 -9.73 -8.22
N GLY A 72 -12.08 -9.58 -9.45
CA GLY A 72 -11.27 -9.25 -10.62
C GLY A 72 -10.55 -7.91 -10.48
N PHE A 73 -11.24 -6.90 -9.93
CA PHE A 73 -10.62 -5.61 -9.62
C PHE A 73 -9.51 -5.70 -8.56
N HIS A 74 -9.71 -6.46 -7.49
CA HIS A 74 -8.67 -6.68 -6.48
C HIS A 74 -7.41 -7.29 -7.09
N LEU A 75 -7.57 -8.32 -7.94
CA LEU A 75 -6.44 -8.97 -8.60
C LEU A 75 -5.68 -8.00 -9.51
N LEU A 76 -6.42 -7.20 -10.30
CA LEU A 76 -5.85 -6.16 -11.15
C LEU A 76 -5.06 -5.13 -10.34
N MET A 77 -5.61 -4.65 -9.23
CA MET A 77 -4.92 -3.69 -8.36
C MET A 77 -3.65 -4.26 -7.73
N ASN A 78 -3.62 -5.55 -7.40
CA ASN A 78 -2.40 -6.20 -6.91
C ASN A 78 -1.32 -6.28 -8.01
N VAL A 79 -1.70 -6.62 -9.25
CA VAL A 79 -0.78 -6.65 -10.39
C VAL A 79 -0.24 -5.24 -10.70
N LEU A 80 -1.11 -4.23 -10.76
CA LEU A 80 -0.70 -2.84 -11.00
C LEU A 80 0.25 -2.35 -9.90
N ARG A 81 0.01 -2.75 -8.65
CA ARG A 81 0.88 -2.41 -7.53
C ARG A 81 2.24 -3.07 -7.63
N LEU A 82 2.30 -4.34 -8.03
CA LEU A 82 3.56 -5.03 -8.28
C LEU A 82 4.36 -4.36 -9.41
N LEU A 83 3.70 -4.00 -10.51
CA LEU A 83 4.32 -3.27 -11.62
C LEU A 83 4.81 -1.88 -11.17
N LEU A 84 4.03 -1.19 -10.34
CA LEU A 84 4.44 0.08 -9.73
C LEU A 84 5.68 -0.10 -8.84
N SER A 85 5.74 -1.14 -8.01
CA SER A 85 6.93 -1.45 -7.19
C SER A 85 8.16 -1.68 -8.07
N ALA A 86 8.02 -2.49 -9.12
CA ALA A 86 9.11 -2.77 -10.04
C ALA A 86 9.59 -1.48 -10.73
N LEU A 87 8.67 -0.64 -11.19
CA LEU A 87 8.99 0.65 -11.81
C LEU A 87 9.75 1.58 -10.85
N ILE A 88 9.28 1.72 -9.60
CA ILE A 88 9.94 2.55 -8.58
C ILE A 88 11.38 2.06 -8.33
N ILE A 89 11.57 0.75 -8.22
CA ILE A 89 12.91 0.15 -8.02
C ILE A 89 13.81 0.43 -9.23
N ILE A 90 13.31 0.23 -10.45
CA ILE A 90 14.08 0.46 -11.69
C ILE A 90 14.50 1.93 -11.79
N VAL A 91 13.57 2.87 -11.56
CA VAL A 91 13.86 4.30 -11.59
C VAL A 91 14.94 4.65 -10.56
N TYR A 92 14.79 4.18 -9.31
CA TYR A 92 15.79 4.45 -8.28
C TYR A 92 17.16 3.85 -8.61
N ALA A 93 17.19 2.62 -9.15
CA ALA A 93 18.41 1.94 -9.56
C ALA A 93 19.13 2.65 -10.72
N ILE A 94 18.40 3.32 -11.62
CA ILE A 94 19.01 4.05 -12.74
C ILE A 94 19.57 5.40 -12.28
N PHE A 95 18.84 6.15 -11.45
CA PHE A 95 19.18 7.54 -11.14
C PHE A 95 20.02 7.72 -9.86
N ILE A 96 19.75 6.95 -8.80
CA ILE A 96 20.36 7.19 -7.48
C ILE A 96 21.47 6.18 -7.20
N LYS A 97 21.27 4.89 -7.51
CA LYS A 97 22.25 3.78 -7.39
C LYS A 97 22.81 3.51 -5.99
N GLN A 98 22.63 4.40 -5.02
CA GLN A 98 23.12 4.26 -3.65
C GLN A 98 22.15 3.47 -2.79
N ASN A 99 22.67 2.63 -1.88
CA ASN A 99 21.86 1.91 -0.90
C ASN A 99 20.65 1.16 -1.50
N LEU A 100 20.80 0.66 -2.75
CA LEU A 100 19.70 0.08 -3.53
C LEU A 100 18.99 -1.05 -2.77
N MET A 101 19.74 -1.89 -2.07
CA MET A 101 19.18 -3.00 -1.30
C MET A 101 18.26 -2.50 -0.17
N VAL A 102 18.66 -1.44 0.52
CA VAL A 102 17.86 -0.81 1.58
C VAL A 102 16.59 -0.18 1.01
N PHE A 103 16.73 0.51 -0.12
CA PHE A 103 15.59 1.07 -0.83
C PHE A 103 14.59 -0.01 -1.29
N VAL A 104 15.08 -1.14 -1.81
CA VAL A 104 14.23 -2.30 -2.18
C VAL A 104 13.49 -2.85 -0.96
N ILE A 105 14.13 -2.93 0.20
CA ILE A 105 13.49 -3.34 1.46
C ILE A 105 12.38 -2.35 1.82
N ASN A 106 12.61 -1.04 1.74
CA ASN A 106 11.59 -0.03 2.00
C ASN A 106 10.38 -0.18 1.08
N VAL A 107 10.62 -0.28 -0.23
CA VAL A 107 9.56 -0.51 -1.22
C VAL A 107 8.78 -1.79 -0.89
N SER A 108 9.48 -2.86 -0.49
CA SER A 108 8.87 -4.15 -0.14
C SER A 108 7.99 -4.05 1.11
N VAL A 109 8.44 -3.33 2.14
CA VAL A 109 7.65 -3.15 3.38
C VAL A 109 6.39 -2.34 3.10
N PHE A 110 6.48 -1.23 2.38
CA PHE A 110 5.29 -0.46 2.00
C PHE A 110 4.37 -1.25 1.07
N TYR A 111 4.91 -2.02 0.12
CA TYR A 111 4.14 -2.93 -0.72
C TYR A 111 3.32 -3.91 0.12
N LEU A 112 3.97 -4.62 1.04
CA LEU A 112 3.34 -5.64 1.89
C LEU A 112 2.29 -5.04 2.83
N LEU A 113 2.59 -3.91 3.48
CA LEU A 113 1.63 -3.21 4.33
C LEU A 113 0.38 -2.81 3.55
N THR A 114 0.58 -2.23 2.37
CA THR A 114 -0.53 -1.82 1.51
C THR A 114 -1.34 -3.02 1.02
N MET A 115 -0.65 -4.09 0.60
CA MET A 115 -1.27 -5.33 0.13
C MET A 115 -2.13 -5.94 1.23
N ALA A 116 -1.56 -6.17 2.41
CA ALA A 116 -2.28 -6.72 3.55
C ALA A 116 -3.51 -5.89 3.91
N PHE A 117 -3.37 -4.56 3.95
CA PHE A 117 -4.48 -3.66 4.26
C PHE A 117 -5.60 -3.73 3.22
N CYS A 118 -5.27 -3.63 1.93
CA CYS A 118 -6.26 -3.70 0.85
C CYS A 118 -6.95 -5.06 0.80
N THR A 119 -6.20 -6.16 0.91
CA THR A 119 -6.76 -7.52 0.95
C THR A 119 -7.75 -7.69 2.10
N ALA A 120 -7.42 -7.20 3.30
CA ALA A 120 -8.33 -7.24 4.43
C ALA A 120 -9.62 -6.44 4.17
N LYS A 121 -9.54 -5.31 3.47
CA LYS A 121 -10.72 -4.50 3.08
C LYS A 121 -11.58 -5.21 2.04
N HIS A 122 -10.98 -5.79 1.01
CA HIS A 122 -11.69 -6.55 -0.02
C HIS A 122 -12.39 -7.77 0.57
N LEU A 123 -11.72 -8.53 1.45
CA LEU A 123 -12.33 -9.69 2.12
C LEU A 123 -13.55 -9.28 2.98
N ASN A 124 -13.45 -8.16 3.69
CA ASN A 124 -14.57 -7.64 4.47
C ASN A 124 -15.74 -7.18 3.59
N ALA A 125 -15.44 -6.54 2.46
CA ALA A 125 -16.45 -6.14 1.47
C ALA A 125 -17.17 -7.36 0.88
N GLU A 126 -16.44 -8.42 0.54
CA GLU A 126 -17.01 -9.67 0.00
C GLU A 126 -17.91 -10.41 1.02
N LYS A 127 -17.47 -10.47 2.29
CA LYS A 127 -18.28 -11.02 3.39
C LYS A 127 -19.60 -10.26 3.57
N GLU A 128 -19.56 -8.93 3.50
CA GLU A 128 -20.78 -8.10 3.59
C GLU A 128 -21.75 -8.37 2.42
N ILE A 129 -21.25 -8.48 1.18
CA ILE A 129 -22.08 -8.79 -0.01
C ILE A 129 -22.73 -10.16 0.15
N THR A 130 -21.97 -11.17 0.54
CA THR A 130 -22.46 -12.55 0.73
C THR A 130 -23.52 -12.62 1.81
N LYS A 131 -23.33 -11.91 2.94
CA LYS A 131 -24.32 -11.81 4.01
C LYS A 131 -25.62 -11.16 3.55
N ASN A 132 -25.56 -10.13 2.71
CA ASN A 132 -26.74 -9.47 2.17
C ASN A 132 -27.50 -10.34 1.15
N LYS A 133 -26.80 -11.15 0.34
CA LYS A 133 -27.45 -12.11 -0.58
C LYS A 133 -28.21 -13.21 0.18
N ARG A 134 -27.75 -13.65 1.35
CA ARG A 134 -28.42 -14.67 2.19
C ARG A 134 -29.64 -14.16 2.96
N LYS A 135 -29.83 -12.84 3.06
CA LYS A 135 -30.96 -12.21 3.78
C LYS A 135 -32.12 -11.81 2.85
N LYS A 136 -31.93 -11.91 1.53
CA LYS A 136 -32.97 -11.77 0.52
C LYS A 136 -33.44 -13.15 0.12
#